data_AF-A0A536JWH2-F1
#
_entry.id   AF-A0A536JWH2-F1
#
_cell.length_a   1.000
_cell.length_b   1.000
_cell.length_c   1.000
_cell.angle_alpha   90.00
_cell.angle_beta   90.00
_cell.angle_gamma   90.00
#
_symmetry.space_group_name_H-M   'P 1'
#
loop_
_entity.id
_entity.type
_entity.pdbx_description
1 polymer ?
#
loop_
_entity_poly.entity_id
_entity_poly.type
_entity_poly.pdbx_seq_one_letter_code
_entity_poly.pdbx_strand_id
1 'polypeptide(L)'
;MVRLAVFRFGRTRIVWLRIGKRSFAFRIGRRGNDPADLHDLENWYGGSYELAIELGPVDDDRLQLAVAAMWGAAEIRGSFVRAEREPRDHIPAALRLPEGGTLYGLVRLPTGKEIVCSVWALTEADGSVWLSLSLPLGALGLLEPRVGSFPVGEDGGAASLVWRRQIDDWLGNGVAKRVFAETPFKLGLIGWEPAGEGDTDQLDGTVPAKRPHSYVVPVDAVLRYYEATE
;
A
#
# COMPACT_ATOMS: atom_id res chain seq x y z
N MET A 1 -5.70 -47.78 -13.95
CA MET A 1 -6.06 -46.90 -15.08
C MET A 1 -6.71 -45.64 -14.52
N VAL A 2 -6.05 -44.49 -14.64
CA VAL A 2 -6.58 -43.20 -14.17
C VAL A 2 -7.35 -42.56 -15.32
N ARG A 3 -8.58 -42.09 -15.08
CA ARG A 3 -9.35 -41.31 -16.05
C ARG A 3 -9.66 -39.94 -15.45
N LEU A 4 -9.31 -38.90 -16.19
CA LEU A 4 -9.56 -37.51 -15.85
C LEU A 4 -10.67 -36.98 -16.77
N ALA A 5 -11.68 -36.35 -16.20
CA ALA A 5 -12.70 -35.65 -16.96
C ALA A 5 -12.89 -34.24 -16.40
N VAL A 6 -12.78 -33.24 -17.28
CA VAL A 6 -12.89 -31.82 -16.92
C VAL A 6 -14.19 -31.29 -17.49
N PHE A 7 -15.06 -30.79 -16.63
CA PHE A 7 -16.34 -30.19 -17.03
C PHE A 7 -16.38 -28.72 -16.67
N ARG A 8 -16.91 -27.90 -17.56
CA ARG A 8 -17.02 -26.44 -17.39
C ARG A 8 -18.47 -26.08 -17.16
N PHE A 9 -18.76 -25.48 -16.01
CA PHE A 9 -20.08 -24.94 -15.68
C PHE A 9 -19.90 -23.46 -15.36
N GLY A 10 -20.24 -22.59 -16.31
CA GLY A 10 -19.97 -21.15 -16.22
C GLY A 10 -18.47 -20.82 -16.08
N ARG A 11 -18.12 -19.99 -15.08
CA ARG A 11 -16.72 -19.62 -14.75
C ARG A 11 -15.97 -20.66 -13.91
N THR A 12 -16.62 -21.75 -13.50
CA THR A 12 -16.00 -22.81 -12.68
C THR A 12 -15.64 -24.02 -13.53
N ARG A 13 -14.46 -24.62 -13.30
CA ARG A 13 -14.11 -25.95 -13.80
C ARG A 13 -14.22 -26.96 -12.66
N ILE A 14 -14.88 -28.07 -12.91
CA ILE A 14 -14.90 -29.21 -11.98
C ILE A 14 -14.11 -30.33 -12.64
N VAL A 15 -13.08 -30.79 -11.92
CA VAL A 15 -12.26 -31.92 -12.35
C VAL A 15 -12.69 -33.14 -11.57
N TRP A 16 -13.14 -34.14 -12.30
CA TRP A 16 -13.46 -35.44 -11.75
C TRP A 16 -12.28 -36.37 -11.99
N LEU A 17 -11.72 -36.89 -10.89
CA LEU A 17 -10.64 -37.86 -10.89
C LEU A 17 -11.19 -39.20 -10.43
N ARG A 18 -11.03 -40.23 -11.26
CA ARG A 18 -11.41 -41.61 -10.91
C ARG A 18 -10.17 -42.47 -10.73
N ILE A 19 -10.00 -43.00 -9.52
CA ILE A 19 -8.93 -43.95 -9.18
C ILE A 19 -9.61 -45.25 -8.72
N GLY A 20 -9.52 -46.30 -9.54
CA GLY A 20 -10.23 -47.55 -9.30
C GLY A 20 -11.76 -47.37 -9.31
N LYS A 21 -12.45 -47.84 -8.27
CA LYS A 21 -13.92 -47.68 -8.11
C LYS A 21 -14.32 -46.36 -7.43
N ARG A 22 -13.36 -45.53 -6.97
CA ARG A 22 -13.64 -44.28 -6.25
C ARG A 22 -13.57 -43.07 -7.19
N SER A 23 -14.50 -42.15 -7.01
CA SER A 23 -14.59 -40.89 -7.77
C SER A 23 -14.41 -39.71 -6.81
N PHE A 24 -13.55 -38.77 -7.18
CA PHE A 24 -13.29 -37.54 -6.46
C PHE A 24 -13.66 -36.36 -7.36
N ALA A 25 -14.37 -35.37 -6.81
CA ALA A 25 -14.70 -34.13 -7.49
C ALA A 25 -13.91 -32.99 -6.87
N PHE A 26 -13.10 -32.31 -7.68
CA PHE A 26 -12.37 -31.13 -7.28
C PHE A 26 -12.95 -29.93 -8.00
N ARG A 27 -13.35 -28.92 -7.23
CA ARG A 27 -13.75 -27.63 -7.80
C ARG A 27 -12.46 -26.84 -8.04
N ILE A 28 -12.05 -26.74 -9.30
CA ILE A 28 -11.00 -25.82 -9.72
C ILE A 28 -11.68 -24.49 -10.06
N GLY A 29 -11.94 -23.70 -9.02
CA GLY A 29 -12.04 -22.26 -9.20
C GLY A 29 -10.61 -21.72 -9.33
N ARG A 30 -10.37 -20.72 -10.20
CA ARG A 30 -9.36 -19.72 -9.83
C ARG A 30 -9.76 -19.27 -8.42
N ARG A 31 -8.88 -19.39 -7.42
CA ARG A 31 -9.06 -18.60 -6.19
C ARG A 31 -9.31 -17.18 -6.68
N GLY A 32 -10.43 -16.59 -6.25
CA GLY A 32 -10.76 -15.24 -6.67
C GLY A 32 -9.60 -14.34 -6.25
N ASN A 33 -9.11 -13.53 -7.18
CA ASN A 33 -8.12 -12.51 -6.88
C ASN A 33 -8.81 -11.46 -5.98
N ASP A 34 -8.92 -11.77 -4.69
CA ASP A 34 -9.46 -10.85 -3.68
C ASP A 34 -8.32 -9.92 -3.28
N PRO A 35 -8.38 -8.63 -3.64
CA PRO A 35 -7.33 -7.66 -3.31
C PRO A 35 -7.17 -7.44 -1.80
N ALA A 36 -8.09 -7.95 -0.97
CA ALA A 36 -8.02 -7.92 0.49
C ALA A 36 -7.51 -9.24 1.10
N ASP A 37 -7.14 -10.25 0.30
CA ASP A 37 -6.54 -11.48 0.82
C ASP A 37 -5.05 -11.26 1.16
N LEU A 38 -4.74 -11.15 2.46
CA LEU A 38 -3.39 -11.02 2.98
C LEU A 38 -2.48 -12.21 2.65
N HIS A 39 -3.07 -13.38 2.36
CA HIS A 39 -2.36 -14.62 2.07
C HIS A 39 -2.18 -14.87 0.57
N ASP A 40 -2.82 -14.09 -0.30
CA ASP A 40 -2.57 -14.15 -1.73
C ASP A 40 -1.25 -13.43 -2.04
N LEU A 41 -0.24 -14.19 -2.47
CA LEU A 41 1.07 -13.62 -2.78
C LEU A 41 1.02 -12.69 -4.00
N GLU A 42 0.07 -12.89 -4.92
CA GLU A 42 -0.07 -12.07 -6.11
C GLU A 42 -0.45 -10.61 -5.77
N ASN A 43 -1.13 -10.42 -4.64
CA ASN A 43 -1.48 -9.09 -4.15
C ASN A 43 -0.23 -8.23 -3.86
N TRP A 44 0.91 -8.85 -3.55
CA TRP A 44 2.12 -8.16 -3.10
C TRP A 44 3.19 -7.97 -4.19
N TYR A 45 2.92 -8.36 -5.44
CA TYR A 45 3.86 -8.19 -6.55
C TYR A 45 3.78 -6.81 -7.20
N GLY A 46 4.83 -6.45 -7.94
CA GLY A 46 4.86 -5.24 -8.78
C GLY A 46 5.33 -3.97 -8.07
N GLY A 47 5.73 -4.07 -6.80
CA GLY A 47 6.08 -2.92 -5.97
C GLY A 47 4.85 -2.26 -5.36
N SER A 48 5.03 -1.05 -4.83
CA SER A 48 4.00 -0.36 -4.05
C SER A 48 3.74 1.07 -4.49
N TYR A 49 2.47 1.48 -4.43
CA TYR A 49 2.08 2.88 -4.46
C TYR A 49 1.94 3.38 -3.02
N GLU A 50 2.64 4.44 -2.64
CA GLU A 50 2.85 4.76 -1.24
C GLU A 50 2.59 6.24 -0.93
N LEU A 51 2.29 6.49 0.34
CA LEU A 51 2.61 7.75 1.02
C LEU A 51 3.83 7.49 1.90
N ALA A 52 4.95 8.16 1.62
CA ALA A 52 6.15 8.14 2.47
C ALA A 52 6.34 9.51 3.14
N ILE A 53 6.58 9.53 4.45
CA ILE A 53 6.83 10.77 5.21
C ILE A 53 8.18 10.73 5.91
N GLU A 54 8.96 11.80 5.79
CA GLU A 54 10.25 11.98 6.47
C GLU A 54 10.04 12.51 7.89
N LEU A 55 10.25 11.66 8.89
CA LEU A 55 10.20 12.04 10.30
C LEU A 55 11.47 12.82 10.71
N GLY A 56 12.57 12.65 10.01
CA GLY A 56 13.88 13.21 10.39
C GLY A 56 14.68 12.19 11.22
N PRO A 57 15.58 12.63 12.13
CA PRO A 57 16.48 11.72 12.85
C PRO A 57 15.74 10.61 13.62
N VAL A 58 16.41 9.47 13.80
CA VAL A 58 15.90 8.34 14.60
C VAL A 58 15.40 8.80 15.97
N ASP A 59 14.12 8.52 16.23
CA ASP A 59 13.43 8.75 17.49
C ASP A 59 12.30 7.72 17.58
N ASP A 60 12.48 6.71 18.44
CA ASP A 60 11.57 5.57 18.57
C ASP A 60 10.17 5.98 19.06
N ASP A 61 10.11 6.96 19.97
CA ASP A 61 8.84 7.44 20.51
C ASP A 61 8.06 8.19 19.42
N ARG A 62 8.76 9.03 18.65
CA ARG A 62 8.16 9.72 17.50
C ARG A 62 7.74 8.76 16.40
N LEU A 63 8.55 7.75 16.10
CA LEU A 63 8.21 6.71 15.13
C LEU A 63 6.94 5.96 15.57
N GLN A 64 6.86 5.58 16.85
CA GLN A 64 5.67 4.91 17.39
C GLN A 64 4.41 5.78 17.29
N LEU A 65 4.52 7.08 17.63
CA LEU A 65 3.41 8.03 17.48
C LEU A 65 2.98 8.17 16.02
N ALA A 66 3.93 8.31 15.09
CA ALA A 66 3.67 8.42 13.67
C ALA A 66 3.00 7.16 13.10
N VAL A 67 3.44 5.96 13.51
CA VAL A 67 2.81 4.68 13.13
C VAL A 67 1.37 4.64 13.59
N ALA A 68 1.09 4.98 14.85
CA ALA A 68 -0.28 5.00 15.38
C ALA A 68 -1.15 6.05 14.66
N ALA A 69 -0.62 7.26 14.42
CA ALA A 69 -1.29 8.32 13.71
C ALA A 69 -1.62 7.92 12.26
N MET A 70 -0.66 7.31 11.54
CA MET A 70 -0.86 6.82 10.18
C MET A 70 -1.89 5.70 10.12
N TRP A 71 -1.84 4.75 11.05
CA TRP A 71 -2.80 3.66 11.14
C TRP A 71 -4.23 4.15 11.36
N GLY A 72 -4.41 5.08 12.30
CA GLY A 72 -5.71 5.68 12.61
C GLY A 72 -6.21 6.58 11.47
N ALA A 73 -5.32 7.40 10.90
CA ALA A 73 -5.66 8.29 9.79
C ALA A 73 -6.10 7.52 8.55
N ALA A 74 -5.43 6.43 8.19
CA ALA A 74 -5.83 5.60 7.06
C ALA A 74 -6.97 4.62 7.39
N GLU A 75 -7.46 4.59 8.64
CA GLU A 75 -8.50 3.65 9.11
C GLU A 75 -8.14 2.19 8.83
N ILE A 76 -6.85 1.85 9.02
CA ILE A 76 -6.34 0.52 8.72
C ILE A 76 -6.91 -0.48 9.72
N ARG A 77 -7.47 -1.57 9.20
CA ARG A 77 -8.04 -2.67 9.99
C ARG A 77 -7.07 -3.83 10.13
N GLY A 78 -7.11 -4.44 11.32
CA GLY A 78 -6.16 -5.47 11.73
C GLY A 78 -4.80 -4.88 12.09
N SER A 79 -3.84 -5.74 12.40
CA SER A 79 -2.42 -5.41 12.60
C SER A 79 -1.67 -6.73 12.53
N PHE A 80 -1.19 -7.08 11.34
CA PHE A 80 -0.61 -8.39 11.07
C PHE A 80 0.91 -8.26 10.96
N VAL A 81 1.65 -9.14 11.63
CA VAL A 81 3.07 -9.36 11.33
C VAL A 81 3.10 -10.53 10.35
N ARG A 82 3.73 -10.37 9.18
CA ARG A 82 3.71 -11.40 8.13
C ARG A 82 4.59 -12.59 8.49
N ALA A 83 4.01 -13.46 9.32
CA ALA A 83 4.30 -14.88 9.48
C ALA A 83 3.07 -15.50 10.17
N GLU A 84 2.15 -16.07 9.37
CA GLU A 84 1.27 -17.17 9.83
C GLU A 84 0.17 -16.87 10.88
N ARG A 85 -0.21 -15.62 11.17
CA ARG A 85 -1.28 -15.35 12.17
C ARG A 85 -2.53 -14.68 11.58
N GLU A 86 -3.68 -15.29 11.85
CA GLU A 86 -5.03 -14.79 11.60
C GLU A 86 -5.24 -13.36 12.15
N PRO A 87 -6.26 -12.62 11.62
CA PRO A 87 -6.63 -11.31 12.12
C PRO A 87 -6.87 -11.34 13.61
N ARG A 88 -6.07 -10.56 14.33
CA ARG A 88 -6.51 -10.11 15.65
C ARG A 88 -7.41 -8.91 15.39
N ASP A 89 -8.69 -9.03 15.72
CA ASP A 89 -9.64 -7.91 15.80
C ASP A 89 -9.27 -6.88 16.88
N HIS A 90 -8.08 -7.00 17.47
CA HIS A 90 -7.55 -6.10 18.48
C HIS A 90 -6.33 -5.41 17.91
N ILE A 91 -6.47 -4.10 17.67
CA ILE A 91 -5.35 -3.18 17.54
C ILE A 91 -4.57 -3.30 18.85
N PRO A 92 -3.30 -3.77 18.85
CA PRO A 92 -2.52 -3.78 20.08
C PRO A 92 -2.48 -2.36 20.65
N ALA A 93 -2.59 -2.21 21.96
CA ALA A 93 -2.54 -0.91 22.65
C ALA A 93 -1.24 -0.12 22.36
N ALA A 94 -0.24 -0.76 21.75
CA ALA A 94 0.89 -0.11 21.11
C ALA A 94 1.10 -0.72 19.71
N LEU A 95 0.60 -0.06 18.66
CA LEU A 95 1.05 -0.31 17.29
C LEU A 95 2.54 0.03 17.26
N ARG A 96 3.38 -0.99 17.16
CA ARG A 96 4.83 -0.86 17.05
C ARG A 96 5.28 -1.64 15.83
N LEU A 97 6.15 -1.02 15.03
CA LEU A 97 6.87 -1.77 14.02
C LEU A 97 7.74 -2.81 14.74
N PRO A 98 7.75 -4.07 14.27
CA PRO A 98 8.78 -5.02 14.72
C PRO A 98 10.17 -4.47 14.38
N GLU A 99 11.21 -4.95 15.05
CA GLU A 99 12.58 -4.64 14.68
C GLU A 99 12.84 -5.01 13.20
N GLY A 100 13.20 -4.02 12.38
CA GLY A 100 13.32 -4.18 10.92
C GLY A 100 12.01 -4.54 10.19
N GLY A 101 10.86 -4.30 10.81
CA GLY A 101 9.60 -4.95 10.46
C GLY A 101 8.58 -4.07 9.76
N THR A 102 7.66 -4.75 9.09
CA THR A 102 6.48 -4.20 8.42
C THR A 102 5.23 -4.65 9.17
N LEU A 103 4.30 -3.74 9.40
CA LEU A 103 2.94 -4.06 9.80
C LEU A 103 2.06 -4.14 8.57
N TYR A 104 1.18 -5.13 8.52
CA TYR A 104 0.26 -5.34 7.42
C TYR A 104 -1.17 -5.11 7.91
N GLY A 105 -2.07 -4.75 7.01
CA GLY A 105 -3.45 -4.42 7.33
C GLY A 105 -4.36 -4.39 6.11
N LEU A 106 -5.60 -3.99 6.34
CA LEU A 106 -6.59 -3.76 5.30
C LEU A 106 -7.04 -2.31 5.33
N VAL A 107 -7.15 -1.69 4.17
CA VAL A 107 -7.63 -0.31 4.05
C VAL A 107 -8.76 -0.22 3.03
N ARG A 108 -9.72 0.68 3.29
CA ARG A 108 -10.77 1.02 2.33
C ARG A 108 -10.31 2.22 1.50
N LEU A 109 -10.20 2.03 0.19
CA LEU A 109 -9.88 3.09 -0.75
C LEU A 109 -11.08 4.06 -0.89
N PRO A 110 -10.86 5.27 -1.42
CA PRO A 110 -11.94 6.24 -1.69
C PRO A 110 -13.05 5.71 -2.61
N THR A 111 -12.76 4.68 -3.41
CA THR A 111 -13.75 3.98 -4.23
C THR A 111 -14.71 3.09 -3.43
N GLY A 112 -14.50 2.97 -2.11
CA GLY A 112 -15.23 2.09 -1.20
C GLY A 112 -14.72 0.64 -1.20
N LYS A 113 -13.81 0.29 -2.11
CA LYS A 113 -13.23 -1.05 -2.22
C LYS A 113 -12.13 -1.24 -1.18
N GLU A 114 -11.96 -2.47 -0.73
CA GLU A 114 -10.95 -2.84 0.25
C GLU A 114 -9.74 -3.49 -0.41
N ILE A 115 -8.56 -3.25 0.16
CA ILE A 115 -7.28 -3.74 -0.34
C ILE A 115 -6.33 -4.02 0.84
N VAL A 116 -5.40 -4.95 0.65
CA VAL A 116 -4.25 -5.11 1.55
C VAL A 116 -3.35 -3.87 1.53
N CYS A 117 -2.73 -3.56 2.65
CA CYS A 117 -1.74 -2.50 2.76
C CYS A 117 -0.64 -2.86 3.77
N SER A 118 0.43 -2.09 3.78
CA SER A 118 1.48 -2.19 4.79
C SER A 118 1.96 -0.84 5.30
N VAL A 119 2.44 -0.81 6.54
CA VAL A 119 3.16 0.31 7.14
C VAL A 119 4.55 -0.17 7.54
N TRP A 120 5.58 0.53 7.12
CA TRP A 120 6.99 0.18 7.38
C TRP A 120 7.84 1.44 7.46
N ALA A 121 9.03 1.31 8.05
CA ALA A 121 9.97 2.40 8.15
C ALA A 121 11.30 2.06 7.48
N LEU A 122 11.94 3.08 6.92
CA LEU A 122 13.29 3.05 6.36
C LEU A 122 14.17 4.00 7.16
N THR A 123 15.34 3.54 7.57
CA THR A 123 16.39 4.42 8.10
C THR A 123 17.45 4.62 7.02
N GLU A 124 17.63 5.86 6.59
CA GLU A 124 18.62 6.27 5.61
C GLU A 124 20.04 6.27 6.20
N ALA A 125 21.05 6.32 5.32
CA ALA A 125 22.45 6.32 5.72
C ALA A 125 22.85 7.55 6.57
N ASP A 126 22.14 8.67 6.43
CA ASP A 126 22.32 9.88 7.22
C ASP A 126 21.61 9.84 8.58
N GLY A 127 20.88 8.76 8.86
CA GLY A 127 20.09 8.57 10.08
C GLY A 127 18.69 9.18 10.04
N SER A 128 18.25 9.72 8.90
CA SER A 128 16.85 10.12 8.71
C SER A 128 15.93 8.90 8.60
N VAL A 129 14.72 9.02 9.13
CA VAL A 129 13.71 7.96 9.15
C VAL A 129 12.53 8.37 8.29
N TRP A 130 12.17 7.49 7.36
CA TRP A 130 10.95 7.55 6.57
C TRP A 130 9.94 6.54 7.08
N LEU A 131 8.67 6.93 7.12
CA LEU A 131 7.54 6.05 7.40
C LEU A 131 6.64 5.99 6.17
N SER A 132 6.36 4.78 5.68
CA SER A 132 5.54 4.57 4.49
C SER A 132 4.25 3.83 4.79
N LEU A 133 3.14 4.30 4.22
CA LEU A 133 1.92 3.53 3.98
C LEU A 133 1.92 3.07 2.51
N SER A 134 2.00 1.76 2.30
CA SER A 134 2.08 1.15 0.98
C SER A 134 0.79 0.45 0.57
N LEU A 135 0.36 0.70 -0.66
CA LEU A 135 -0.68 0.00 -1.40
C LEU A 135 -0.01 -0.85 -2.49
N PRO A 136 0.08 -2.18 -2.33
CA PRO A 136 0.72 -3.04 -3.32
C PRO A 136 0.07 -2.94 -4.71
N LEU A 137 0.89 -2.80 -5.75
CA LEU A 137 0.39 -2.62 -7.12
C LEU A 137 -0.31 -3.86 -7.66
N GLY A 138 0.10 -5.07 -7.24
CA GLY A 138 -0.58 -6.32 -7.59
C GLY A 138 -2.04 -6.33 -7.16
N ALA A 139 -2.32 -5.96 -5.91
CA ALA A 139 -3.67 -5.85 -5.40
C ALA A 139 -4.42 -4.64 -6.01
N LEU A 140 -3.74 -3.50 -6.19
CA LEU A 140 -4.34 -2.30 -6.73
C LEU A 140 -4.78 -2.47 -8.19
N GLY A 141 -3.98 -3.19 -9.00
CA GLY A 141 -4.30 -3.50 -10.40
C GLY A 141 -5.56 -4.36 -10.58
N LEU A 142 -5.97 -5.12 -9.55
CA LEU A 142 -7.25 -5.83 -9.55
C LEU A 142 -8.45 -4.89 -9.41
N LEU A 143 -8.24 -3.76 -8.73
CA LEU A 143 -9.26 -2.76 -8.45
C LEU A 143 -9.33 -1.65 -9.49
N GLU A 144 -8.18 -1.36 -10.09
CA GLU A 144 -7.94 -0.29 -11.04
C GLU A 144 -7.11 -0.83 -12.21
N PRO A 145 -7.75 -1.35 -13.28
CA PRO A 145 -7.05 -1.94 -14.41
C PRO A 145 -6.11 -0.98 -15.15
N ARG A 146 -6.29 0.34 -14.99
CA ARG A 146 -5.42 1.37 -15.56
C ARG A 146 -4.06 1.49 -14.85
N VAL A 147 -3.87 0.81 -13.71
CA VAL A 147 -2.52 0.65 -13.10
C VAL A 147 -1.58 0.01 -14.12
N GLY A 148 -2.04 -1.03 -14.83
CA GLY A 148 -1.31 -1.63 -15.94
C GLY A 148 0.16 -1.94 -15.61
N SER A 149 1.08 -1.39 -16.41
CA SER A 149 2.53 -1.51 -16.20
C SER A 149 3.16 -0.36 -15.42
N PHE A 150 2.38 0.48 -14.73
CA PHE A 150 2.91 1.59 -13.93
C PHE A 150 4.07 1.13 -13.02
N PRO A 151 5.15 1.92 -12.89
CA PRO A 151 5.34 3.27 -13.44
C PRO A 151 5.91 3.31 -14.87
N VAL A 152 6.08 2.15 -15.52
CA VAL A 152 6.76 2.05 -16.82
C VAL A 152 5.78 1.93 -17.99
N GLY A 153 6.30 2.17 -19.20
CA GLY A 153 5.53 2.00 -20.44
C GLY A 153 4.47 3.09 -20.65
N GLU A 154 3.44 2.76 -21.44
CA GLU A 154 2.36 3.68 -21.82
C GLU A 154 1.42 4.02 -20.65
N ASP A 155 1.43 3.19 -19.58
CA ASP A 155 0.63 3.37 -18.37
C ASP A 155 1.32 4.25 -17.31
N GLY A 156 2.60 4.57 -17.51
CA GLY A 156 3.36 5.50 -16.68
C GLY A 156 3.10 6.96 -17.01
N GLY A 157 3.92 7.86 -16.47
CA GLY A 157 3.88 9.26 -16.88
C GLY A 157 2.53 9.95 -16.59
N ALA A 158 2.21 10.95 -17.41
CA ALA A 158 0.93 11.66 -17.35
C ALA A 158 -0.32 10.77 -17.52
N ALA A 159 -0.20 9.60 -18.15
CA ALA A 159 -1.33 8.67 -18.31
C ALA A 159 -1.77 8.10 -16.95
N SER A 160 -0.81 7.85 -16.05
CA SER A 160 -1.06 7.34 -14.70
C SER A 160 -1.90 8.29 -13.85
N LEU A 161 -1.83 9.61 -14.10
CA LEU A 161 -2.55 10.64 -13.32
C LEU A 161 -4.06 10.43 -13.33
N VAL A 162 -4.60 9.78 -14.37
CA VAL A 162 -6.04 9.52 -14.51
C VAL A 162 -6.58 8.66 -13.37
N TRP A 163 -5.78 7.71 -12.85
CA TRP A 163 -6.17 6.88 -11.71
C TRP A 163 -5.53 7.34 -10.40
N ARG A 164 -4.30 7.87 -10.44
CA ARG A 164 -3.55 8.30 -9.25
C ARG A 164 -4.26 9.39 -8.47
N ARG A 165 -4.83 10.40 -9.15
CA ARG A 165 -5.39 11.61 -8.50
C ARG A 165 -6.30 11.33 -7.31
N GLN A 166 -7.20 10.35 -7.42
CA GLN A 166 -8.13 10.04 -6.33
C GLN A 166 -7.40 9.40 -5.13
N ILE A 167 -6.38 8.59 -5.40
CA ILE A 167 -5.55 7.96 -4.36
C ILE A 167 -4.61 9.00 -3.75
N ASP A 168 -4.01 9.86 -4.56
CA ASP A 168 -3.11 10.93 -4.10
C ASP A 168 -3.84 11.95 -3.24
N ASP A 169 -5.05 12.36 -3.63
CA ASP A 169 -5.87 13.26 -2.81
C ASP A 169 -6.20 12.63 -1.45
N TRP A 170 -6.58 11.35 -1.44
CA TRP A 170 -6.82 10.63 -0.20
C TRP A 170 -5.57 10.48 0.67
N LEU A 171 -4.43 10.11 0.09
CA LEU A 171 -3.17 9.98 0.81
C LEU A 171 -2.67 11.34 1.31
N GLY A 172 -2.72 12.39 0.48
CA GLY A 172 -2.19 13.72 0.81
C GLY A 172 -3.15 14.56 1.65
N ASN A 173 -4.35 14.83 1.15
CA ASN A 173 -5.34 15.64 1.84
C ASN A 173 -6.09 14.89 2.95
N GLY A 174 -6.19 13.56 2.87
CA GLY A 174 -6.85 12.74 3.89
C GLY A 174 -5.90 12.21 4.96
N VAL A 175 -4.96 11.34 4.57
CA VAL A 175 -4.09 10.62 5.52
C VAL A 175 -2.99 11.55 6.05
N ALA A 176 -2.15 12.12 5.19
CA ALA A 176 -0.98 12.89 5.58
C ALA A 176 -1.33 14.11 6.44
N LYS A 177 -2.41 14.83 6.12
CA LYS A 177 -2.91 15.95 6.95
C LYS A 177 -3.28 15.53 8.37
N ARG A 178 -3.93 14.37 8.54
CA ARG A 178 -4.28 13.84 9.87
C ARG A 178 -3.04 13.36 10.62
N VAL A 179 -2.10 12.72 9.94
CA VAL A 179 -0.82 12.33 10.55
C VAL A 179 -0.05 13.55 11.02
N PHE A 180 0.08 14.58 10.18
CA PHE A 180 0.84 15.79 10.51
C PHE A 180 0.29 16.53 11.73
N ALA A 181 -1.02 16.50 11.95
CA ALA A 181 -1.64 17.12 13.13
C ALA A 181 -1.21 16.47 14.45
N GLU A 182 -0.94 15.16 14.44
CA GLU A 182 -0.52 14.38 15.61
C GLU A 182 1.01 14.27 15.72
N THR A 183 1.68 14.14 14.58
CA THR A 183 3.13 13.96 14.48
C THR A 183 3.63 14.72 13.25
N PRO A 184 4.04 15.99 13.43
CA PRO A 184 4.63 16.78 12.35
C PRO A 184 5.80 16.04 11.71
N PHE A 185 5.96 16.15 10.40
CA PHE A 185 7.02 15.55 9.60
C PHE A 185 7.58 16.61 8.63
N LYS A 186 8.77 16.38 8.07
CA LYS A 186 9.45 17.41 7.26
C LYS A 186 8.98 17.44 5.80
N LEU A 187 8.72 16.27 5.23
CA LEU A 187 8.27 16.09 3.84
C LEU A 187 7.42 14.84 3.73
N GLY A 188 6.43 14.86 2.85
CA GLY A 188 5.74 13.68 2.38
C GLY A 188 5.75 13.59 0.86
N LEU A 189 5.89 12.37 0.35
CA LEU A 189 5.85 12.05 -1.07
C LEU A 189 4.81 10.96 -1.31
N ILE A 190 4.11 11.06 -2.45
CA ILE A 190 3.12 10.08 -2.87
C ILE A 190 3.42 9.61 -4.28
N GLY A 191 3.61 8.31 -4.46
CA GLY A 191 4.01 7.74 -5.74
C GLY A 191 4.47 6.31 -5.65
N TRP A 192 5.23 5.85 -6.64
CA TRP A 192 5.84 4.53 -6.63
C TRP A 192 7.09 4.54 -5.75
N GLU A 193 7.04 3.81 -4.64
CA GLU A 193 8.17 3.59 -3.71
C GLU A 193 9.03 4.85 -3.44
N PRO A 194 8.43 5.99 -3.04
CA PRO A 194 9.13 7.27 -3.00
C PRO A 194 9.94 7.49 -1.70
N ALA A 195 9.99 6.51 -0.78
CA ALA A 195 10.76 6.64 0.45
C ALA A 195 12.26 6.77 0.12
N GLY A 196 12.89 7.81 0.66
CA GLY A 196 14.28 8.15 0.30
C GLY A 196 14.45 8.80 -1.07
N GLU A 197 13.39 8.88 -1.89
CA GLU A 197 13.42 9.60 -3.17
C GLU A 197 13.19 11.09 -2.98
N GLY A 198 14.19 11.77 -2.44
CA GLY A 198 14.19 13.22 -2.29
C GLY A 198 14.77 13.62 -0.96
N ASP A 199 15.44 14.76 -0.96
CA ASP A 199 16.01 15.35 0.24
C ASP A 199 15.22 16.63 0.54
N THR A 200 14.83 16.82 1.80
CA THR A 200 14.20 18.09 2.22
C THR A 200 15.11 19.28 1.94
N ASP A 201 16.43 19.06 1.93
CA ASP A 201 17.43 20.06 1.57
C ASP A 201 17.41 20.38 0.06
N GLN A 202 16.89 19.48 -0.80
CA GLN A 202 16.74 19.72 -2.25
C GLN A 202 15.53 20.57 -2.60
N LEU A 203 14.56 20.73 -1.69
CA LEU A 203 13.38 21.54 -1.98
C LEU A 203 13.66 23.05 -1.90
N ASP A 204 14.62 23.53 -1.11
CA ASP A 204 14.96 24.96 -0.93
C ASP A 204 13.70 25.88 -0.89
N GLY A 205 12.67 25.43 -0.14
CA GLY A 205 11.39 26.12 -0.02
C GLY A 205 10.46 26.12 -1.25
N THR A 206 10.84 25.49 -2.37
CA THR A 206 10.08 25.46 -3.62
C THR A 206 9.88 24.06 -4.17
N VAL A 207 8.61 23.64 -4.31
CA VAL A 207 8.28 22.36 -4.92
C VAL A 207 8.55 22.40 -6.44
N PRO A 208 9.21 21.39 -7.05
CA PRO A 208 9.50 21.35 -8.48
C PRO A 208 8.26 21.54 -9.35
N ALA A 209 8.41 22.14 -10.54
CA ALA A 209 7.29 22.29 -11.49
C ALA A 209 6.88 20.96 -12.13
N LYS A 210 7.87 20.11 -12.43
CA LYS A 210 7.70 18.74 -12.92
C LYS A 210 7.83 17.76 -11.77
N ARG A 211 6.82 16.91 -11.60
CA ARG A 211 6.64 16.13 -10.38
C ARG A 211 6.15 14.74 -10.73
N PRO A 212 7.03 13.72 -10.71
CA PRO A 212 6.59 12.32 -10.85
C PRO A 212 5.83 11.84 -9.61
N HIS A 213 6.02 12.50 -8.46
CA HIS A 213 5.35 12.23 -7.18
C HIS A 213 4.48 13.42 -6.77
N SER A 214 3.39 13.18 -6.05
CA SER A 214 2.71 14.28 -5.35
C SER A 214 3.50 14.62 -4.08
N TYR A 215 3.53 15.90 -3.71
CA TYR A 215 4.28 16.40 -2.55
C TYR A 215 3.32 16.86 -1.45
N VAL A 216 3.74 16.62 -0.21
CA VAL A 216 3.05 17.09 0.99
C VAL A 216 4.08 17.83 1.85
N VAL A 217 4.04 19.16 1.82
CA VAL A 217 5.11 20.00 2.39
C VAL A 217 4.53 20.93 3.46
N PRO A 218 5.10 20.95 4.68
CA PRO A 218 4.76 21.95 5.69
C PRO A 218 5.21 23.35 5.24
N VAL A 219 4.29 24.31 5.20
CA VAL A 219 4.57 25.73 4.96
C VAL A 219 3.88 26.52 6.06
N ASP A 220 4.65 27.25 6.88
CA ASP A 220 4.15 28.00 8.04
C ASP A 220 3.31 27.13 9.00
N ALA A 221 3.79 25.92 9.30
CA ALA A 221 3.10 24.90 10.09
C ALA A 221 1.75 24.41 9.52
N VAL A 222 1.44 24.76 8.26
CA VAL A 222 0.28 24.24 7.54
C VAL A 222 0.74 23.29 6.45
N LEU A 223 0.18 22.08 6.45
CA LEU A 223 0.53 21.07 5.45
C LEU A 223 -0.12 21.39 4.09
N ARG A 224 0.70 21.62 3.07
CA ARG A 224 0.26 21.89 1.69
C ARG A 224 0.47 20.67 0.81
N TYR A 225 -0.55 20.35 0.01
CA TYR A 225 -0.53 19.27 -0.96
C TYR A 225 -0.31 19.83 -2.37
N TYR A 226 0.60 19.22 -3.12
CA TYR A 226 0.94 19.58 -4.50
C TYR A 226 0.85 18.32 -5.38
N GLU A 227 -0.05 18.34 -6.35
CA GLU A 227 -0.30 17.19 -7.23
C GLU A 227 0.90 16.86 -8.13
N ALA A 228 1.11 15.57 -8.39
CA ALA A 228 1.97 15.08 -9.46
C ALA A 228 1.55 15.66 -10.82
N THR A 229 2.53 15.91 -11.69
CA THR A 229 2.31 16.48 -13.03
C THR A 229 2.69 15.55 -14.16
N GLU A 230 3.38 14.45 -13.83
CA GLU A 230 3.75 13.37 -14.72
C GLU A 230 3.91 12.05 -13.96
#